data_AF-A0A929KK77-F1
#
_entry.id   AF-A0A929KK77-F1
#
_cell.length_a   1.000
_cell.length_b   1.000
_cell.length_c   1.000
_cell.angle_alpha   90.00
_cell.angle_beta   90.00
_cell.angle_gamma   90.00
#
_symmetry.space_group_name_H-M   'P 1'
#
loop_
_entity.id
_entity.type
_entity.pdbx_description
1 polymer ?
#
loop_
_entity_poly.entity_id
_entity_poly.type
_entity_poly.pdbx_seq_one_letter_code
_entity_poly.pdbx_strand_id
1 'polypeptide(L)'
;METASRLRALVPLLLLLAAAGCATRPVPPRFAAPPLPDDYRNLVGVYLTPEYERDGRGPAEISAPAEVHTPASASTAFYVRYPVQIEATLYAPAHLGMRCILVENRVGVSSPARFGMIRKPEDEDSCQPRLAFTPYTELMSMADRLRACRAAGETRCRVIDRPGESATP
;
A
#
# COMPACT_ATOMS: atom_id res chain seq x y z
N MET A 1 27.27 80.06 23.68
CA MET A 1 28.52 79.27 23.83
C MET A 1 28.14 77.82 23.58
N GLU A 2 27.93 77.35 22.36
CA GLU A 2 28.82 77.31 21.19
C GLU A 2 29.98 76.31 21.37
N THR A 3 29.82 75.15 20.71
CA THR A 3 30.80 74.22 20.10
C THR A 3 29.99 72.95 19.77
N ALA A 4 29.45 72.76 18.56
CA ALA A 4 30.13 72.29 17.33
C ALA A 4 31.12 71.15 17.60
N SER A 5 31.28 70.08 16.85
CA SER A 5 30.71 69.50 15.62
C SER A 5 31.67 68.35 15.29
N ARG A 6 31.24 67.39 14.46
CA ARG A 6 32.06 66.37 13.75
C ARG A 6 32.35 65.07 14.50
N LEU A 7 31.64 64.01 14.12
CA LEU A 7 32.32 62.93 13.39
C LEU A 7 31.36 62.33 12.37
N ARG A 8 31.66 62.62 11.10
CA ARG A 8 31.06 62.07 9.91
C ARG A 8 31.52 60.62 9.73
N ALA A 9 30.57 59.78 9.37
CA ALA A 9 30.66 58.76 8.33
C ALA A 9 31.89 57.84 8.31
N LEU A 10 31.69 56.59 8.74
CA LEU A 10 32.36 55.44 8.13
C LEU A 10 31.35 54.28 7.97
N VAL A 11 30.88 54.15 6.72
CA VAL A 11 30.70 52.91 5.96
C VAL A 11 29.74 51.82 6.48
N PRO A 12 28.60 51.59 5.80
CA PRO A 12 27.90 50.31 5.88
C PRO A 12 28.70 49.29 5.05
N LEU A 13 29.55 48.50 5.72
CA LEU A 13 30.33 47.42 5.10
C LEU A 13 29.66 46.10 5.51
N LEU A 14 28.78 45.54 4.68
CA LEU A 14 29.05 44.47 3.71
C LEU A 14 29.46 43.12 4.35
N LEU A 15 28.85 42.06 3.82
CA LEU A 15 29.02 40.61 4.07
C LEU A 15 28.09 40.06 5.17
N LEU A 16 26.89 39.50 4.89
CA LEU A 16 26.55 38.53 3.84
C LEU A 16 27.49 37.32 3.94
N LEU A 17 27.01 36.21 4.51
CA LEU A 17 27.63 34.89 4.81
C LEU A 17 27.46 34.61 6.31
N ALA A 18 26.72 33.62 6.81
CA ALA A 18 26.19 32.45 6.17
C ALA A 18 24.87 32.11 6.86
N ALA A 19 23.76 32.28 6.13
CA ALA A 19 22.73 31.25 6.21
C ALA A 19 23.42 29.99 5.69
N ALA A 20 24.14 29.29 6.57
CA ALA A 20 24.46 27.91 6.38
C ALA A 20 23.10 27.22 6.32
N GLY A 21 22.51 27.24 5.13
CA GLY A 21 21.57 26.24 4.72
C GLY A 21 22.32 24.94 4.96
N CYS A 22 22.05 24.32 6.11
CA CYS A 22 22.13 22.90 6.23
C CYS A 22 21.20 22.38 5.14
N ALA A 23 21.72 22.29 3.92
CA ALA A 23 21.28 21.36 2.93
C ALA A 23 21.45 20.03 3.64
N THR A 24 20.38 19.60 4.31
CA THR A 24 20.22 18.25 4.81
C THR A 24 20.45 17.39 3.58
N ARG A 25 21.70 16.90 3.44
CA ARG A 25 22.01 15.89 2.44
C ARG A 25 20.98 14.79 2.67
N PRO A 26 20.21 14.38 1.65
CA PRO A 26 19.29 13.28 1.81
C PRO A 26 20.10 12.11 2.34
N VAL A 27 19.83 11.73 3.59
CA VAL A 27 20.43 10.55 4.18
C VAL A 27 19.94 9.40 3.31
N PRO A 28 20.83 8.67 2.62
CA PRO A 28 20.40 7.55 1.80
C PRO A 28 19.61 6.59 2.71
N PRO A 29 18.48 6.04 2.23
CA PRO A 29 17.68 5.13 3.05
C PRO A 29 18.59 4.00 3.53
N ARG A 30 18.61 3.77 4.85
CA ARG A 30 19.45 2.74 5.47
C ARG A 30 19.07 1.33 5.03
N PHE A 31 17.87 1.17 4.47
CA PHE A 31 17.29 -0.09 4.04
C PHE A 31 16.81 0.06 2.60
N ALA A 32 17.08 -0.93 1.76
CA ALA A 32 16.44 -1.07 0.46
C ALA A 32 15.07 -1.74 0.63
N ALA A 33 14.07 -1.30 -0.12
CA ALA A 33 12.78 -1.98 -0.13
C ALA A 33 12.99 -3.40 -0.70
N PRO A 34 12.46 -4.45 -0.05
CA PRO A 34 12.62 -5.81 -0.56
C PRO A 34 11.86 -5.95 -1.89
N PRO A 35 12.45 -6.61 -2.90
CA PRO A 35 11.72 -6.91 -4.12
C PRO A 35 10.52 -7.82 -3.79
N LEU A 36 9.45 -7.67 -4.57
CA LEU A 36 8.39 -8.66 -4.58
C LEU A 36 8.85 -9.89 -5.38
N PRO A 37 8.45 -11.11 -4.97
CA PRO A 37 8.64 -12.29 -5.81
C PRO A 37 7.82 -12.16 -7.10
N ASP A 38 8.26 -12.83 -8.17
CA ASP A 38 7.64 -12.72 -9.51
C ASP A 38 6.15 -13.11 -9.51
N ASP A 39 5.76 -14.03 -8.63
CA ASP A 39 4.41 -14.57 -8.48
C ASP A 39 3.60 -13.92 -7.33
N TYR A 40 4.01 -12.75 -6.83
CA TYR A 40 3.39 -12.12 -5.66
C TYR A 40 1.87 -11.94 -5.77
N ARG A 41 1.34 -11.72 -6.99
CA ARG A 41 -0.10 -11.62 -7.27
C ARG A 41 -0.83 -12.93 -6.95
N ASN A 42 -0.24 -14.09 -7.24
CA ASN A 42 -0.83 -15.38 -6.87
C ASN A 42 -0.72 -15.62 -5.37
N LEU A 43 0.47 -15.41 -4.79
CA LEU A 43 0.71 -15.60 -3.36
C LEU A 43 -0.29 -14.80 -2.53
N VAL A 44 -0.45 -13.52 -2.83
CA VAL A 44 -1.40 -12.65 -2.13
C VAL A 44 -2.84 -13.00 -2.47
N GLY A 45 -3.13 -13.41 -3.70
CA GLY A 45 -4.43 -13.93 -4.10
C GLY A 45 -4.88 -15.10 -3.21
N VAL A 46 -4.01 -16.05 -2.91
CA VAL A 46 -4.33 -17.19 -2.01
C VAL A 46 -4.80 -16.72 -0.64
N TYR A 47 -4.13 -15.72 -0.05
CA TYR A 47 -4.50 -15.18 1.25
C TYR A 47 -5.84 -14.43 1.23
N LEU A 48 -6.11 -13.70 0.14
CA LEU A 48 -7.30 -12.86 0.03
C LEU A 48 -8.53 -13.59 -0.49
N THR A 49 -8.36 -14.74 -1.15
CA THR A 49 -9.46 -15.47 -1.79
C THR A 49 -10.61 -15.81 -0.83
N PRO A 50 -10.37 -16.34 0.38
CA PRO A 50 -11.47 -16.65 1.30
C PRO A 50 -12.29 -15.42 1.72
N GLU A 51 -11.63 -14.27 1.88
CA GLU A 51 -12.28 -13.00 2.24
C GLU A 51 -13.07 -12.44 1.05
N TYR A 52 -12.45 -12.40 -0.14
CA TYR A 52 -13.11 -11.92 -1.36
C TYR A 52 -14.29 -12.81 -1.77
N GLU A 53 -14.22 -14.13 -1.57
CA GLU A 53 -15.33 -15.02 -1.88
C GLU A 53 -16.55 -14.76 -0.99
N ARG A 54 -16.31 -14.50 0.31
CA ARG A 54 -17.36 -14.21 1.30
C ARG A 54 -17.98 -12.82 1.09
N ASP A 55 -17.13 -11.81 0.95
CA ASP A 55 -17.54 -10.41 1.08
C ASP A 55 -17.62 -9.67 -0.27
N GLY A 56 -16.89 -10.15 -1.29
CA GLY A 56 -16.78 -9.50 -2.59
C GLY A 56 -18.12 -9.47 -3.34
N ARG A 57 -18.46 -8.29 -3.88
CA ARG A 57 -19.69 -8.04 -4.65
C ARG A 57 -19.43 -7.46 -6.04
N GLY A 58 -18.18 -7.35 -6.45
CA GLY A 58 -17.79 -6.82 -7.75
C GLY A 58 -16.32 -7.08 -8.04
N PRO A 59 -15.79 -6.56 -9.17
CA PRO A 59 -14.44 -6.86 -9.61
C PRO A 59 -13.39 -6.41 -8.59
N ALA A 60 -12.40 -7.27 -8.38
CA ALA A 60 -11.21 -6.92 -7.61
C ALA A 60 -10.17 -6.23 -8.47
N GLU A 61 -9.48 -5.28 -7.86
CA GLU A 61 -8.43 -4.49 -8.49
C GLU A 61 -7.18 -4.42 -7.60
N ILE A 62 -6.04 -4.24 -8.24
CA ILE A 62 -4.73 -4.17 -7.59
C ILE A 62 -3.92 -2.99 -8.15
N SER A 63 -3.28 -2.22 -7.27
CA SER A 63 -2.39 -1.14 -7.66
C SER A 63 -1.02 -1.65 -8.10
N ALA A 64 -0.28 -0.84 -8.84
CA ALA A 64 1.15 -1.08 -9.01
C ALA A 64 1.87 -1.07 -7.65
N PRO A 65 2.90 -1.92 -7.45
CA PRO A 65 3.79 -1.83 -6.31
C PRO A 65 4.53 -0.50 -6.25
N ALA A 66 4.71 0.02 -5.03
CA ALA A 66 5.46 1.23 -4.75
C ALA A 66 6.41 0.98 -3.57
N GLU A 67 7.60 1.57 -3.63
CA GLU A 67 8.52 1.57 -2.50
C GLU A 67 8.08 2.60 -1.46
N VAL A 68 8.07 2.17 -0.21
CA VAL A 68 7.79 3.00 0.97
C VAL A 68 9.01 2.94 1.88
N HIS A 69 9.57 4.12 2.14
CA HIS A 69 10.76 4.29 2.95
C HIS A 69 10.42 5.02 4.24
N THR A 70 10.87 4.50 5.37
CA THR A 70 10.86 5.18 6.66
C THR A 70 12.28 5.25 7.22
N PRO A 71 12.56 6.10 8.23
CA PRO A 71 13.87 6.13 8.87
C PRO A 71 14.31 4.78 9.46
N ALA A 72 13.36 3.88 9.76
CA ALA A 72 13.59 2.61 10.44
C ALA A 72 13.33 1.35 9.59
N SER A 73 12.79 1.50 8.37
CA SER A 73 12.42 0.37 7.51
C SER A 73 12.27 0.78 6.05
N ALA A 74 12.36 -0.20 5.15
CA ALA A 74 11.90 -0.06 3.77
C ALA A 74 10.97 -1.21 3.42
N SER A 75 9.97 -0.92 2.60
CA SER A 75 8.95 -1.90 2.22
C SER A 75 8.47 -1.66 0.80
N THR A 76 8.08 -2.73 0.13
CA THR A 76 7.33 -2.64 -1.12
C THR A 76 5.86 -2.86 -0.82
N ALA A 77 5.02 -1.91 -1.21
CA ALA A 77 3.61 -1.87 -0.84
C ALA A 77 2.70 -1.71 -2.05
N PHE A 78 1.50 -2.27 -1.97
CA PHE A 78 0.45 -2.09 -2.97
C PHE A 78 -0.93 -2.24 -2.32
N TYR A 79 -1.95 -1.78 -3.02
CA TYR A 79 -3.33 -1.86 -2.57
C TYR A 79 -4.09 -2.90 -3.37
N VAL A 80 -4.91 -3.67 -2.67
CA VAL A 80 -5.97 -4.50 -3.25
C VAL A 80 -7.30 -3.91 -2.84
N ARG A 81 -8.23 -3.79 -3.78
CA ARG A 81 -9.57 -3.29 -3.50
C ARG A 81 -10.66 -4.06 -4.23
N TYR A 82 -11.85 -4.09 -3.63
CA TYR A 82 -13.04 -4.66 -4.24
C TYR A 82 -14.31 -4.13 -3.58
N PRO A 83 -15.44 -4.07 -4.31
CA PRO A 83 -16.74 -3.76 -3.72
C PRO A 83 -17.17 -4.83 -2.71
N VAL A 84 -17.76 -4.39 -1.60
CA VAL A 84 -18.34 -5.26 -0.57
C VAL A 84 -19.72 -4.76 -0.16
N GLN A 85 -20.58 -5.67 0.28
CA GLN A 85 -21.82 -5.28 0.95
C GLN A 85 -21.49 -4.99 2.42
N ILE A 86 -21.70 -3.75 2.85
CA ILE A 86 -21.64 -3.38 4.26
C ILE A 86 -23.04 -3.61 4.84
N GLU A 87 -23.10 -4.39 5.91
CA GLU A 87 -24.35 -4.71 6.61
C GLU A 87 -24.89 -3.46 7.32
N ALA A 88 -26.21 -3.41 7.48
CA ALA A 88 -26.84 -2.33 8.23
C ALA A 88 -26.39 -2.38 9.69
N THR A 89 -26.04 -1.23 10.25
CA THR A 89 -25.81 -1.05 11.68
C THR A 89 -26.96 -0.25 12.30
N LEU A 90 -26.96 -0.09 13.62
CA LEU A 90 -27.92 0.79 14.31
C LEU A 90 -27.85 2.24 13.85
N TYR A 91 -26.73 2.66 13.24
CA TYR A 91 -26.45 4.05 12.88
C TYR A 91 -26.36 4.30 11.37
N ALA A 92 -26.30 3.26 10.54
CA ALA A 92 -26.17 3.37 9.09
C ALA A 92 -26.92 2.25 8.36
N PRO A 93 -27.67 2.55 7.30
CA PRO A 93 -28.28 1.53 6.47
C PRO A 93 -27.22 0.70 5.72
N ALA A 94 -27.60 -0.51 5.31
CA ALA A 94 -26.77 -1.33 4.45
C ALA A 94 -26.48 -0.58 3.14
N HIS A 95 -25.22 -0.59 2.72
CA HIS A 95 -24.79 0.09 1.50
C HIS A 95 -23.61 -0.65 0.87
N LEU A 96 -23.33 -0.34 -0.40
CA LEU A 96 -22.14 -0.83 -1.08
C LEU A 96 -20.95 0.01 -0.65
N GLY A 97 -19.94 -0.64 -0.09
CA GLY A 97 -18.67 -0.04 0.27
C GLY A 97 -17.52 -0.59 -0.55
N MET A 98 -16.33 -0.04 -0.31
CA MET A 98 -15.08 -0.53 -0.88
C MET A 98 -14.19 -1.10 0.21
N ARG A 99 -13.79 -2.37 0.05
CA ARG A 99 -12.74 -2.97 0.87
C ARG A 99 -11.39 -2.50 0.35
N CYS A 100 -10.53 -1.99 1.24
CA CYS A 100 -9.19 -1.54 0.92
C CYS A 100 -8.16 -2.29 1.77
N ILE A 101 -7.25 -3.01 1.13
CA ILE A 101 -6.23 -3.82 1.80
C ILE A 101 -4.87 -3.32 1.33
N LEU A 102 -4.07 -2.79 2.26
CA LEU A 102 -2.68 -2.48 2.05
C LEU A 102 -1.85 -3.74 2.28
N VAL A 103 -1.13 -4.16 1.26
CA VAL A 103 -0.19 -5.29 1.33
C VAL A 103 1.21 -4.72 1.33
N GLU A 104 2.04 -5.15 2.27
CA GLU A 104 3.41 -4.69 2.41
C GLU A 104 4.37 -5.86 2.54
N ASN A 105 5.40 -5.90 1.71
CA ASN A 105 6.56 -6.73 1.93
C ASN A 105 7.60 -5.89 2.69
N ARG A 106 7.85 -6.20 3.96
CA ARG A 106 8.73 -5.40 4.83
C ARG A 106 10.02 -6.14 5.15
N VAL A 107 11.15 -5.42 5.15
CA VAL A 107 12.40 -5.83 5.80
C VAL A 107 12.68 -4.89 6.96
N GLY A 108 12.96 -5.45 8.13
CA GLY A 108 13.27 -4.70 9.34
C GLY A 108 14.69 -4.99 9.84
N VAL A 109 15.15 -4.20 10.80
CA VAL A 109 16.51 -4.26 11.39
C VAL A 109 16.89 -5.66 11.89
N SER A 110 15.91 -6.49 12.22
CA SER A 110 16.09 -7.80 12.86
C SER A 110 15.22 -8.93 12.27
N SER A 111 14.64 -8.76 11.08
CA SER A 111 13.77 -9.79 10.49
C SER A 111 13.89 -9.90 8.98
N PRO A 112 13.87 -11.13 8.42
CA PRO A 112 13.84 -11.34 6.97
C PRO A 112 12.55 -10.78 6.38
N ALA A 113 12.54 -10.62 5.05
CA ALA A 113 11.37 -10.13 4.31
C ALA A 113 10.13 -10.97 4.61
N ARG A 114 9.02 -10.31 4.97
CA ARG A 114 7.73 -10.95 5.21
C ARG A 114 6.61 -10.08 4.65
N PHE A 115 5.59 -10.75 4.09
CA PHE A 115 4.33 -10.12 3.75
C PHE A 115 3.54 -9.81 5.03
N GLY A 116 3.23 -8.54 5.22
CA GLY A 116 2.20 -8.04 6.11
C GLY A 116 0.98 -7.60 5.31
N MET A 117 -0.21 -7.81 5.85
CA MET A 117 -1.45 -7.28 5.30
C MET A 117 -2.11 -6.40 6.35
N ILE A 118 -2.36 -5.15 6.00
CA ILE A 118 -3.01 -4.16 6.83
C ILE A 118 -4.35 -3.82 6.17
N ARG A 119 -5.44 -4.19 6.81
CA ARG A 119 -6.77 -3.74 6.41
C ARG A 119 -6.87 -2.25 6.73
N LYS A 120 -7.20 -1.44 5.73
CA LYS A 120 -7.62 -0.07 6.00
C LYS A 120 -9.05 -0.11 6.56
N PRO A 121 -9.41 0.83 7.45
CA PRO A 121 -10.79 0.95 7.89
C PRO A 121 -11.73 0.97 6.69
N GLU A 122 -12.81 0.22 6.81
CA GLU A 122 -14.02 0.45 6.01
C GLU A 122 -14.36 1.93 6.23
N ASP A 123 -14.63 2.71 5.17
CA ASP A 123 -15.00 4.14 5.17
C ASP A 123 -13.98 5.13 4.54
N GLU A 124 -12.81 4.70 4.04
CA GLU A 124 -12.04 5.56 3.12
C GLU A 124 -12.62 5.45 1.70
N ASP A 125 -13.38 6.47 1.27
CA ASP A 125 -14.05 6.60 -0.06
C ASP A 125 -13.14 6.32 -1.27
N SER A 126 -11.82 6.24 -1.08
CA SER A 126 -10.92 5.70 -2.07
C SER A 126 -9.69 5.11 -1.38
N CYS A 127 -9.38 3.84 -1.68
CA CYS A 127 -8.18 3.15 -1.17
C CYS A 127 -6.85 3.88 -1.45
N GLN A 128 -6.90 4.87 -2.34
CA GLN A 128 -5.99 6.00 -2.57
C GLN A 128 -6.40 6.54 -3.95
N PRO A 129 -7.02 7.73 -4.07
CA PRO A 129 -7.65 8.16 -5.31
C PRO A 129 -6.64 8.43 -6.44
N ARG A 130 -5.34 8.49 -6.11
CA ARG A 130 -4.25 8.81 -7.03
C ARG A 130 -3.51 7.58 -7.56
N LEU A 131 -3.86 6.37 -7.11
CA LEU A 131 -3.22 5.16 -7.61
C LEU A 131 -3.92 4.66 -8.88
N ALA A 132 -3.12 4.22 -9.84
CA ALA A 132 -3.62 3.46 -10.97
C ALA A 132 -3.90 2.02 -10.50
N PHE A 133 -5.12 1.57 -10.76
CA PHE A 133 -5.58 0.23 -10.46
C PHE A 133 -5.76 -0.57 -11.74
N THR A 134 -5.39 -1.84 -11.68
CA THR A 134 -5.60 -2.82 -12.75
C THR A 134 -6.47 -3.96 -12.23
N PRO A 135 -7.19 -4.68 -13.10
CA PRO A 135 -7.94 -5.86 -12.68
C PRO A 135 -7.05 -6.87 -11.96
N TYR A 136 -7.55 -7.44 -10.86
CA TYR A 136 -6.89 -8.49 -10.11
C TYR A 136 -7.48 -9.86 -10.48
N THR A 137 -7.22 -10.28 -11.72
CA THR A 137 -7.81 -11.48 -12.33
C THR A 137 -7.46 -12.77 -11.60
N GLU A 138 -6.29 -12.84 -10.98
CA GLU A 138 -5.82 -14.00 -10.23
C GLU A 138 -6.72 -14.25 -9.01
N LEU A 139 -6.99 -13.21 -8.21
CA LEU A 139 -7.89 -13.28 -7.07
C LEU A 139 -9.32 -13.67 -7.49
N MET A 140 -9.83 -13.06 -8.56
CA MET A 140 -11.16 -13.38 -9.07
C MET A 140 -11.26 -14.83 -9.53
N SER A 141 -10.28 -15.30 -10.31
CA SER A 141 -10.23 -16.69 -10.78
C SER A 141 -10.12 -17.70 -9.63
N MET A 142 -9.31 -17.39 -8.61
CA MET A 142 -9.21 -18.23 -7.41
C MET A 142 -10.54 -18.34 -6.67
N ALA A 143 -11.26 -17.23 -6.52
CA ALA A 143 -12.57 -17.22 -5.88
C ALA A 143 -13.63 -17.97 -6.69
N ASP A 144 -13.63 -17.84 -8.02
CA ASP A 144 -14.55 -18.58 -8.88
C ASP A 144 -14.31 -20.09 -8.82
N ARG A 145 -13.05 -20.52 -8.80
CA ARG A 145 -12.71 -21.94 -8.58
C ARG A 145 -13.18 -22.43 -7.21
N LEU A 146 -13.03 -21.61 -6.17
CA LEU A 146 -13.49 -21.94 -4.82
C LEU A 146 -15.02 -22.06 -4.75
N ARG A 147 -15.75 -21.15 -5.38
CA ARG A 147 -17.21 -21.19 -5.50
C ARG A 147 -17.68 -22.41 -6.28
N ALA A 148 -17.07 -22.70 -7.43
CA ALA A 148 -17.40 -23.86 -8.27
C ALA A 148 -17.19 -25.18 -7.51
N CYS A 149 -16.08 -25.30 -6.79
CA CYS A 149 -15.81 -26.46 -5.94
C CYS A 149 -16.90 -26.66 -4.87
N ARG A 150 -17.29 -25.60 -4.16
CA ARG A 150 -18.35 -25.67 -3.14
C ARG A 150 -19.73 -25.98 -3.74
N ALA A 151 -20.04 -25.41 -4.90
CA ALA A 151 -21.27 -25.67 -5.63
C ALA A 151 -21.39 -27.14 -6.06
N ALA A 152 -20.26 -27.83 -6.27
CA ALA A 152 -20.21 -29.26 -6.54
C ALA A 152 -20.42 -30.14 -5.28
N GLY A 153 -20.60 -29.55 -4.10
CA GLY A 153 -20.79 -30.28 -2.83
C GLY A 153 -19.49 -30.77 -2.19
N GLU A 154 -18.33 -30.32 -2.69
CA GLU A 154 -17.03 -30.71 -2.14
C GLU A 154 -16.80 -30.07 -0.76
N THR A 155 -16.39 -30.90 0.20
CA THR A 155 -16.15 -30.44 1.59
C THR A 155 -14.71 -29.97 1.83
N ARG A 156 -13.80 -30.20 0.88
CA ARG A 156 -12.36 -29.88 0.98
C ARG A 156 -11.88 -28.99 -0.17
N CYS A 157 -12.56 -27.87 -0.40
CA CYS A 157 -12.10 -26.89 -1.36
C CYS A 157 -10.90 -26.10 -0.83
N ARG A 158 -9.77 -26.16 -1.53
CA ARG A 158 -8.56 -25.40 -1.21
C ARG A 158 -8.12 -24.59 -2.42
N VAL A 159 -7.71 -23.36 -2.16
CA VAL A 159 -6.97 -22.56 -3.14
C VAL A 159 -5.53 -23.03 -3.07
N ILE A 160 -5.11 -23.85 -4.02
CA ILE A 160 -3.72 -24.27 -4.14
C ILE A 160 -3.04 -23.27 -5.08
N ASP A 161 -1.89 -22.76 -4.66
CA ASP A 161 -0.95 -22.09 -5.55
C ASP A 161 -0.38 -23.15 -6.50
N ARG A 162 -0.94 -23.25 -7.70
CA ARG A 162 -0.42 -24.16 -8.73
C ARG A 162 0.21 -23.32 -9.83
N PRO A 163 1.51 -23.02 -9.73
CA PRO A 163 2.26 -22.66 -10.90
C PRO A 163 2.28 -23.86 -11.86
N GLY A 164 1.58 -23.76 -12.99
CA GLY A 164 1.77 -24.65 -14.15
C GLY A 164 0.77 -25.78 -14.39
N GLU A 165 -0.38 -25.86 -13.71
CA GLU A 165 -1.38 -26.90 -14.04
C GLU A 165 -2.37 -26.36 -15.10
N SER A 166 -1.96 -26.45 -16.37
CA SER A 166 -2.88 -26.40 -17.50
C SER A 166 -3.90 -27.52 -17.37
N ALA A 167 -5.17 -27.15 -17.20
CA ALA A 167 -6.30 -28.06 -17.28
C ALA A 167 -6.18 -28.87 -18.58
N THR A 168 -5.89 -30.16 -18.45
CA THR A 168 -6.03 -31.11 -19.54
C THR A 168 -7.42 -31.76 -19.37
N PRO A 169 -8.22 -31.87 -20.44
CA PRO A 169 -9.62 -32.26 -20.40
C PRO A 169 -9.88 -33.67 -19.86
#